data_AF-A0A810N661-F1
#
_entry.id   AF-A0A810N661-F1
#
_cell.length_a   1.000
_cell.length_b   1.000
_cell.length_c   1.000
_cell.angle_alpha   90.00
_cell.angle_beta   90.00
_cell.angle_gamma   90.00
#
_symmetry.space_group_name_H-M   'P 1'
#
loop_
_entity.id
_entity.type
_entity.pdbx_description
1 polymer ?
#
loop_
_entity_poly.entity_id
_entity_poly.type
_entity_poly.pdbx_seq_one_letter_code
_entity_poly.pdbx_strand_id
1 'polypeptide(L)'
;MAQTVLLGEITCPSGELVLVDGGYLGLWSGTRSPDDVAGHDRFPAVDFEVVGPDAEAAARSFDRQSGRTLHDIPRHATDEFTGMFADHCREHGLDATLRRFPRRVAHRDRIRRAVAEGRCDFLMSGVPGVVVGGLPVDRPLPVTATPGEWGWRRLRIEVGTARAVRTRMLGPIGVDCARFAFADADALNAWMHDDPIDGRADIVFWGRDEAALAAELGAPATGTPGDDVYGWLDLPVAEAHARAVALDELRNRPDGHRFAYDFRPHSHHWQVMAGVRASEHEAGTIDVGAARIMFAMTSVGDGFFPVHAELDAAGGVVAVEVTVSGEPPP
;
A
#
# COMPACT_ATOMS: atom_id res chain seq x y z
N MET A 1 -13.49 7.81 27.70
CA MET A 1 -13.07 8.09 26.31
C MET A 1 -11.89 7.18 26.03
N ALA A 2 -11.90 6.42 24.93
CA ALA A 2 -10.74 5.62 24.56
C ALA A 2 -9.54 6.55 24.33
N GLN A 3 -8.40 6.24 24.95
CA GLN A 3 -7.20 7.06 24.84
C GLN A 3 -6.64 6.98 23.41
N THR A 4 -6.43 8.12 22.78
CA THR A 4 -5.71 8.21 21.52
C THR A 4 -4.24 7.86 21.73
N VAL A 5 -3.68 7.05 20.84
CA VAL A 5 -2.31 6.55 20.90
C VAL A 5 -1.52 7.12 19.73
N LEU A 6 -0.28 7.56 19.97
CA LEU A 6 0.65 7.95 18.92
C LEU A 6 1.28 6.68 18.33
N LEU A 7 1.10 6.45 17.03
CA LEU A 7 1.69 5.33 16.32
C LEU A 7 3.08 5.67 15.76
N GLY A 8 3.26 6.92 15.33
CA GLY A 8 4.51 7.39 14.71
C GLY A 8 4.31 8.70 13.97
N GLU A 9 5.20 8.99 13.03
CA GLU A 9 5.16 10.18 12.20
C GLU A 9 5.58 9.83 10.76
N ILE A 10 5.01 10.54 9.79
CA ILE A 10 5.43 10.49 8.37
C ILE A 10 5.94 11.86 7.92
N THR A 11 6.70 11.91 6.83
CA THR A 11 7.00 13.18 6.14
C THR A 11 6.52 13.11 4.69
N CYS A 12 6.21 14.26 4.11
CA CYS A 12 5.65 14.34 2.76
C CYS A 12 6.32 15.46 1.94
N PRO A 13 7.62 15.34 1.60
CA PRO A 13 8.37 16.37 0.90
C PRO A 13 7.81 16.72 -0.49
N SER A 14 7.08 15.81 -1.16
CA SER A 14 6.39 16.11 -2.42
C SER A 14 5.10 16.92 -2.23
N GLY A 15 4.58 16.97 -0.99
CA GLY A 15 3.26 17.50 -0.68
C GLY A 15 2.11 16.57 -1.09
N GLU A 16 2.40 15.36 -1.56
CA GLU A 16 1.43 14.36 -2.03
C GLU A 16 1.58 13.04 -1.25
N LEU A 17 0.60 12.76 -0.40
CA LEU A 17 0.52 11.56 0.41
C LEU A 17 -0.30 10.47 -0.28
N VAL A 18 0.22 9.26 -0.26
CA VAL A 18 -0.41 8.04 -0.74
C VAL A 18 -0.83 7.19 0.46
N LEU A 19 -2.07 6.71 0.43
CA LEU A 19 -2.61 5.72 1.35
C LEU A 19 -3.04 4.49 0.55
N VAL A 20 -2.38 3.35 0.80
CA VAL A 20 -2.58 2.09 0.06
C VAL A 20 -2.39 0.89 0.98
N ASP A 21 -2.67 -0.31 0.46
CA ASP A 21 -2.17 -1.54 1.05
C ASP A 21 -0.65 -1.63 0.95
N GLY A 22 0.03 -1.77 2.10
CA GLY A 22 1.48 -1.93 2.16
C GLY A 22 1.99 -3.23 1.52
N GLY A 23 1.18 -4.28 1.44
CA GLY A 23 1.50 -5.52 0.74
C GLY A 23 1.54 -5.36 -0.78
N TYR A 24 0.77 -4.43 -1.33
CA TYR A 24 0.75 -4.17 -2.78
C TYR A 24 1.90 -3.28 -3.25
N LEU A 25 2.72 -2.72 -2.35
CA LEU A 25 3.84 -1.88 -2.74
C LEU A 25 4.94 -2.63 -3.51
N GLY A 26 4.93 -3.98 -3.54
CA GLY A 26 5.75 -4.76 -4.49
C GLY A 26 5.37 -4.53 -5.95
N LEU A 27 4.14 -4.10 -6.20
CA LEU A 27 3.63 -3.73 -7.53
C LEU A 27 3.77 -2.24 -7.81
N TRP A 28 4.38 -1.46 -6.91
CA TRP A 28 4.55 -0.03 -7.12
C TRP A 28 5.47 0.26 -8.31
N SER A 29 4.95 0.94 -9.33
CA SER A 29 5.69 1.24 -10.55
C SER A 29 6.50 2.53 -10.51
N GLY A 30 6.21 3.43 -9.56
CA GLY A 30 6.85 4.74 -9.50
C GLY A 30 6.65 5.52 -10.79
N THR A 31 7.74 5.97 -11.40
CA THR A 31 7.76 6.63 -12.72
C THR A 31 7.91 5.66 -13.90
N ARG A 32 8.04 4.36 -13.65
CA ARG A 32 8.09 3.32 -14.70
C ARG A 32 6.68 2.90 -15.09
N SER A 33 6.53 2.23 -16.24
CA SER A 33 5.25 1.58 -16.54
C SER A 33 5.04 0.40 -15.57
N PRO A 34 3.81 0.15 -15.11
CA PRO A 34 3.45 -1.11 -14.46
C PRO A 34 3.87 -2.35 -15.25
N ASP A 35 3.97 -2.25 -16.59
CA ASP A 35 4.43 -3.34 -17.45
C ASP A 35 5.93 -3.68 -17.28
N ASP A 36 6.72 -2.82 -16.64
CA ASP A 36 8.15 -3.01 -16.38
C ASP A 36 8.46 -3.51 -14.96
N VAL A 37 7.44 -3.73 -14.13
CA VAL A 37 7.60 -4.10 -12.72
C VAL A 37 7.29 -5.59 -12.55
N ALA A 38 8.15 -6.31 -11.85
CA ALA A 38 7.96 -7.74 -11.59
C ALA A 38 6.62 -8.01 -10.87
N GLY A 39 6.00 -9.15 -11.15
CA GLY A 39 4.72 -9.55 -10.55
C GLY A 39 3.47 -8.99 -11.26
N HIS A 40 3.60 -7.96 -12.09
CA HIS A 40 2.50 -7.43 -12.89
C HIS A 40 2.06 -8.35 -14.04
N ASP A 41 2.93 -9.26 -14.47
CA ASP A 41 2.64 -10.30 -15.45
C ASP A 41 1.49 -11.23 -14.99
N ARG A 42 1.30 -11.36 -13.67
CA ARG A 42 0.18 -12.08 -13.06
C ARG A 42 -1.16 -11.37 -13.21
N PHE A 43 -1.16 -10.06 -13.45
CA PHE A 43 -2.34 -9.21 -13.56
C PHE A 43 -2.34 -8.44 -14.89
N PRO A 44 -2.40 -9.13 -16.04
CA PRO A 44 -2.30 -8.47 -17.34
C PRO A 44 -3.47 -7.52 -17.55
N ALA A 45 -3.18 -6.22 -17.61
CA ALA A 45 -4.18 -5.17 -17.76
C ALA A 45 -3.77 -4.16 -18.83
N VAL A 46 -4.69 -3.26 -19.15
CA VAL A 46 -4.52 -2.14 -20.08
C VAL A 46 -5.17 -0.89 -19.50
N ASP A 47 -4.65 0.27 -19.88
CA ASP A 47 -5.24 1.55 -19.52
C ASP A 47 -5.90 2.18 -20.76
N PHE A 48 -6.99 2.92 -20.54
CA PHE A 48 -7.70 3.69 -21.55
C PHE A 48 -7.80 5.16 -21.18
N GLU A 49 -7.88 6.01 -22.18
CA GLU A 49 -8.31 7.40 -22.08
C GLU A 49 -9.65 7.57 -22.77
N VAL A 50 -10.60 8.22 -22.10
CA VAL A 50 -11.83 8.70 -22.73
C VAL A 50 -11.51 9.94 -23.57
N VAL A 51 -11.77 9.87 -24.87
CA VAL A 51 -11.48 10.93 -25.84
C VAL A 51 -12.73 11.27 -26.67
N GLY A 52 -12.75 12.46 -27.25
CA GLY A 52 -13.89 12.99 -28.01
C GLY A 52 -14.47 14.27 -27.41
N PRO A 53 -15.38 14.95 -28.11
CA PRO A 53 -16.02 16.18 -27.64
C PRO A 53 -16.71 16.04 -26.28
N ASP A 54 -17.36 14.89 -26.03
CA ASP A 54 -18.13 14.65 -24.81
C ASP A 54 -17.38 13.81 -23.77
N ALA A 55 -16.04 13.68 -23.91
CA ALA A 55 -15.24 12.78 -23.08
C ALA A 55 -15.41 12.98 -21.57
N GLU A 56 -15.51 14.22 -21.13
CA GLU A 56 -15.75 14.59 -19.74
C GLU A 56 -17.12 14.14 -19.24
N ALA A 57 -18.16 14.37 -20.04
CA ALA A 57 -19.53 13.98 -19.70
C ALA A 57 -19.66 12.45 -19.70
N ALA A 58 -19.09 11.78 -20.70
CA ALA A 58 -19.10 10.32 -20.83
C ALA A 58 -18.35 9.62 -19.69
N ALA A 59 -17.16 10.11 -19.33
CA ALA A 59 -16.41 9.55 -18.21
C ALA A 59 -17.20 9.64 -16.90
N ARG A 60 -17.80 10.82 -16.61
CA ARG A 60 -18.60 11.02 -15.40
C ARG A 60 -19.86 10.16 -15.36
N SER A 61 -20.60 10.05 -16.47
CA SER A 61 -21.85 9.28 -16.50
C SER A 61 -21.63 7.77 -16.56
N PHE A 62 -20.46 7.31 -17.03
CA PHE A 62 -20.12 5.89 -17.06
C PHE A 62 -19.78 5.33 -15.68
N ASP A 63 -19.24 6.19 -14.79
CA ASP A 63 -19.08 5.96 -13.34
C ASP A 63 -18.42 4.63 -12.96
N ARG A 64 -17.41 4.20 -13.74
CA ARG A 64 -16.61 3.01 -13.43
C ARG A 64 -15.32 3.33 -12.68
N GLN A 65 -14.71 4.46 -13.00
CA GLN A 65 -13.56 5.04 -12.33
C GLN A 65 -13.67 6.56 -12.43
N SER A 66 -13.01 7.28 -11.51
CA SER A 66 -13.00 8.73 -11.54
C SER A 66 -12.17 9.27 -12.72
N GLY A 67 -12.58 10.42 -13.26
CA GLY A 67 -11.85 11.10 -14.33
C GLY A 67 -11.85 10.39 -15.68
N ARG A 68 -11.06 10.91 -16.62
CA ARG A 68 -11.04 10.43 -18.03
C ARG A 68 -10.07 9.30 -18.31
N THR A 69 -9.26 8.91 -17.34
CA THR A 69 -8.32 7.80 -17.52
C THR A 69 -8.83 6.59 -16.75
N LEU A 70 -9.03 5.48 -17.46
CA LEU A 70 -9.53 4.23 -16.90
C LEU A 70 -8.34 3.27 -16.81
N HIS A 71 -7.96 2.93 -15.59
CA HIS A 71 -6.75 2.17 -15.28
C HIS A 71 -7.04 0.69 -15.04
N ASP A 72 -6.05 -0.15 -15.27
CA ASP A 72 -6.02 -1.55 -14.85
C ASP A 72 -7.23 -2.37 -15.34
N ILE A 73 -7.72 -2.11 -16.57
CA ILE A 73 -8.76 -2.92 -17.19
C ILE A 73 -8.17 -4.28 -17.56
N PRO A 74 -8.71 -5.42 -17.08
CA PRO A 74 -8.15 -6.72 -17.39
C PRO A 74 -8.06 -6.97 -18.89
N ARG A 75 -6.90 -7.45 -19.37
CA ARG A 75 -6.64 -7.62 -20.80
C ARG A 75 -7.65 -8.55 -21.48
N HIS A 76 -8.08 -9.59 -20.78
CA HIS A 76 -9.06 -10.54 -21.30
C HIS A 76 -10.49 -9.95 -21.38
N ALA A 77 -10.77 -8.85 -20.66
CA ALA A 77 -12.07 -8.18 -20.63
C ALA A 77 -12.10 -6.90 -21.49
N THR A 78 -11.05 -6.63 -22.26
CA THR A 78 -10.91 -5.39 -23.05
C THR A 78 -12.06 -5.20 -24.05
N ASP A 79 -12.40 -6.24 -24.82
CA ASP A 79 -13.45 -6.13 -25.85
C ASP A 79 -14.82 -5.90 -25.22
N GLU A 80 -15.14 -6.63 -24.14
CA GLU A 80 -16.38 -6.43 -23.37
C GLU A 80 -16.45 -5.02 -22.79
N PHE A 81 -15.38 -4.54 -22.15
CA PHE A 81 -15.34 -3.22 -21.52
C PHE A 81 -15.47 -2.08 -22.54
N THR A 82 -14.81 -2.20 -23.69
CA THR A 82 -14.94 -1.22 -24.78
C THR A 82 -16.32 -1.21 -25.41
N GLY A 83 -16.95 -2.39 -25.56
CA GLY A 83 -18.34 -2.51 -25.99
C GLY A 83 -19.30 -1.83 -25.01
N MET A 84 -19.15 -2.10 -23.70
CA MET A 84 -19.95 -1.49 -22.64
C MET A 84 -19.86 0.04 -22.65
N PHE A 85 -18.67 0.61 -22.85
CA PHE A 85 -18.51 2.06 -22.96
C PHE A 85 -19.15 2.64 -24.23
N ALA A 86 -19.02 1.95 -25.37
CA ALA A 86 -19.65 2.37 -26.62
C ALA A 86 -21.18 2.34 -26.51
N ASP A 87 -21.74 1.31 -25.89
CA ASP A 87 -23.18 1.18 -25.62
C ASP A 87 -23.67 2.33 -24.73
N HIS A 88 -22.96 2.60 -23.63
CA HIS A 88 -23.23 3.75 -22.76
C HIS A 88 -23.27 5.08 -23.51
N CYS A 89 -22.28 5.34 -24.37
CA CYS A 89 -22.23 6.56 -25.18
C CYS A 89 -23.42 6.66 -26.16
N ARG A 90 -23.79 5.55 -26.82
CA ARG A 90 -24.94 5.51 -27.72
C ARG A 90 -26.26 5.76 -26.99
N GLU A 91 -26.45 5.17 -25.82
CA GLU A 91 -27.66 5.33 -25.00
C GLU A 91 -27.84 6.77 -24.50
N HIS A 92 -26.74 7.46 -24.21
CA HIS A 92 -26.76 8.83 -23.69
C HIS A 92 -26.54 9.91 -24.77
N GLY A 93 -26.35 9.52 -26.03
CA GLY A 93 -26.11 10.45 -27.14
C GLY A 93 -24.80 11.23 -27.02
N LEU A 94 -23.74 10.60 -26.51
CA LEU A 94 -22.43 11.22 -26.25
C LEU A 94 -21.43 10.86 -27.35
N ASP A 95 -20.70 11.86 -27.86
CA ASP A 95 -19.57 11.67 -28.77
C ASP A 95 -18.26 11.48 -27.97
N ALA A 96 -18.05 10.25 -27.53
CA ALA A 96 -16.83 9.84 -26.86
C ALA A 96 -16.44 8.39 -27.22
N THR A 97 -15.14 8.09 -27.16
CA THR A 97 -14.58 6.77 -27.42
C THR A 97 -13.45 6.47 -26.45
N LEU A 98 -13.10 5.19 -26.31
CA LEU A 98 -11.92 4.77 -25.56
C LEU A 98 -10.69 4.70 -26.49
N ARG A 99 -9.63 5.41 -26.12
CA ARG A 99 -8.31 5.27 -26.72
C ARG A 99 -7.41 4.49 -25.77
N ARG A 100 -6.91 3.34 -26.23
CA ARG A 100 -5.98 2.53 -25.45
C ARG A 100 -4.61 3.21 -25.34
N PHE A 101 -4.02 3.21 -24.15
CA PHE A 101 -2.62 3.61 -23.98
C PHE A 101 -1.69 2.51 -24.52
N PRO A 102 -0.55 2.88 -25.16
CA PRO A 102 0.42 1.89 -25.64
C PRO A 102 1.06 1.09 -24.50
N ARG A 103 1.17 1.70 -23.32
CA ARG A 103 1.68 1.10 -22.08
C ARG A 103 0.81 1.56 -20.92
N ARG A 104 0.73 0.77 -19.84
CA ARG A 104 0.04 1.23 -18.63
C ARG A 104 0.70 2.48 -18.05
N VAL A 105 -0.12 3.39 -17.52
CA VAL A 105 0.29 4.67 -16.94
C VAL A 105 0.97 4.41 -15.59
N ALA A 106 2.15 5.00 -15.40
CA ALA A 106 2.94 4.91 -14.18
C ALA A 106 2.14 5.37 -12.94
N HIS A 107 2.26 4.68 -11.80
CA HIS A 107 1.48 5.03 -10.60
C HIS A 107 1.75 6.45 -10.11
N ARG A 108 2.99 6.94 -10.26
CA ARG A 108 3.32 8.33 -9.94
C ARG A 108 2.55 9.32 -10.81
N ASP A 109 2.39 9.04 -12.10
CA ASP A 109 1.64 9.89 -13.01
C ASP A 109 0.13 9.81 -12.76
N ARG A 110 -0.39 8.64 -12.33
CA ARG A 110 -1.78 8.50 -11.86
C ARG A 110 -2.05 9.47 -10.71
N ILE A 111 -1.16 9.53 -9.73
CA ILE A 111 -1.25 10.46 -8.60
C ILE A 111 -1.22 11.92 -9.06
N ARG A 112 -0.23 12.31 -9.88
CA ARG A 112 -0.10 13.71 -10.33
C ARG A 112 -1.37 14.18 -11.03
N ARG A 113 -1.97 13.33 -11.88
CA ARG A 113 -3.24 13.61 -12.56
C ARG A 113 -4.38 13.74 -11.55
N ALA A 114 -4.51 12.78 -10.62
CA ALA A 114 -5.55 12.83 -9.62
C ALA A 114 -5.49 14.15 -8.81
N VAL A 115 -4.31 14.53 -8.31
CA VAL A 115 -4.11 15.78 -7.58
C VAL A 115 -4.41 17.01 -8.45
N ALA A 116 -3.89 17.06 -9.68
CA ALA A 116 -4.12 18.19 -10.59
C ALA A 116 -5.60 18.36 -10.96
N GLU A 117 -6.36 17.27 -11.01
CA GLU A 117 -7.79 17.24 -11.30
C GLU A 117 -8.66 17.39 -10.03
N GLY A 118 -8.04 17.51 -8.85
CA GLY A 118 -8.75 17.61 -7.56
C GLY A 118 -9.41 16.30 -7.10
N ARG A 119 -9.05 15.17 -7.72
CA ARG A 119 -9.45 13.81 -7.34
C ARG A 119 -8.58 13.30 -6.18
N CYS A 120 -9.05 12.25 -5.51
CA CYS A 120 -8.38 11.70 -4.34
C CYS A 120 -8.22 10.18 -4.39
N ASP A 121 -8.53 9.56 -5.52
CA ASP A 121 -8.48 8.13 -5.72
C ASP A 121 -7.60 7.77 -6.92
N PHE A 122 -7.00 6.58 -6.85
CA PHE A 122 -6.29 5.96 -7.96
C PHE A 122 -6.31 4.44 -7.79
N LEU A 123 -5.95 3.71 -8.85
CA LEU A 123 -5.77 2.26 -8.78
C LEU A 123 -4.29 1.89 -8.80
N MET A 124 -3.94 0.87 -8.02
CA MET A 124 -2.67 0.16 -8.07
C MET A 124 -2.96 -1.32 -8.32
N SER A 125 -2.76 -1.77 -9.56
CA SER A 125 -3.06 -3.15 -9.97
C SER A 125 -4.51 -3.56 -9.70
N GLY A 126 -5.45 -2.65 -9.93
CA GLY A 126 -6.88 -2.86 -9.69
C GLY A 126 -7.32 -2.68 -8.23
N VAL A 127 -6.41 -2.43 -7.29
CA VAL A 127 -6.74 -2.14 -5.89
C VAL A 127 -6.83 -0.62 -5.66
N PRO A 128 -7.91 -0.11 -5.04
CA PRO A 128 -8.07 1.32 -4.82
C PRO A 128 -7.14 1.84 -3.74
N GLY A 129 -6.50 2.96 -4.03
CA GLY A 129 -5.72 3.77 -3.11
C GLY A 129 -6.25 5.20 -3.03
N VAL A 130 -5.88 5.89 -1.97
CA VAL A 130 -6.22 7.30 -1.76
C VAL A 130 -4.98 8.17 -1.89
N VAL A 131 -5.15 9.36 -2.45
CA VAL A 131 -4.12 10.39 -2.54
C VAL A 131 -4.60 11.72 -1.99
N VAL A 132 -3.73 12.40 -1.25
CA VAL A 132 -3.96 13.73 -0.67
C VAL A 132 -2.83 14.66 -1.07
N GLY A 133 -3.14 15.70 -1.84
CA GLY A 133 -2.20 16.74 -2.24
C GLY A 133 -2.23 17.98 -1.33
N GLY A 134 -1.21 18.82 -1.45
CA GLY A 134 -1.12 20.11 -0.74
C GLY A 134 -0.74 19.99 0.73
N LEU A 135 -0.03 18.93 1.11
CA LEU A 135 0.43 18.72 2.49
C LEU A 135 1.69 19.55 2.82
N PRO A 136 1.95 19.84 4.11
CA PRO A 136 3.21 20.43 4.56
C PRO A 136 4.42 19.58 4.13
N VAL A 137 5.43 20.25 3.57
CA VAL A 137 6.63 19.61 3.00
C VAL A 137 7.86 19.72 3.89
N ASP A 138 7.75 20.50 4.98
CA ASP A 138 8.87 20.96 5.81
C ASP A 138 8.83 20.42 7.24
N ARG A 139 7.88 19.54 7.55
CA ARG A 139 7.71 18.96 8.89
C ARG A 139 7.14 17.54 8.88
N PRO A 140 7.37 16.76 9.95
CA PRO A 140 6.66 15.52 10.21
C PRO A 140 5.16 15.74 10.46
N LEU A 141 4.36 14.75 10.10
CA LEU A 141 2.93 14.65 10.33
C LEU A 141 2.67 13.50 11.30
N PRO A 142 2.18 13.77 12.52
CA PRO A 142 1.85 12.72 13.49
C PRO A 142 0.75 11.80 12.99
N VAL A 143 0.92 10.50 13.23
CA VAL A 143 -0.10 9.48 12.97
C VAL A 143 -0.56 8.90 14.30
N THR A 144 -1.83 9.02 14.59
CA THR A 144 -2.46 8.54 15.82
C THR A 144 -3.54 7.50 15.51
N ALA A 145 -3.88 6.70 16.51
CA ALA A 145 -4.99 5.76 16.42
C ALA A 145 -5.89 5.84 17.66
N THR A 146 -7.17 5.51 17.45
CA THR A 146 -8.13 5.32 18.53
C THR A 146 -8.55 3.85 18.55
N PRO A 147 -8.44 3.15 19.69
CA PRO A 147 -8.86 1.75 19.78
C PRO A 147 -10.38 1.62 19.72
N GLY A 148 -10.83 0.52 19.12
CA GLY A 148 -12.20 0.00 19.05
C GLY A 148 -12.33 -1.29 19.85
N GLU A 149 -13.40 -2.04 19.61
CA GLU A 149 -13.70 -3.29 20.36
C GLU A 149 -12.74 -4.44 20.01
N TRP A 150 -12.37 -4.57 18.73
CA TRP A 150 -11.61 -5.69 18.19
C TRP A 150 -10.27 -5.29 17.55
N GLY A 151 -9.77 -4.09 17.86
CA GLY A 151 -8.59 -3.52 17.20
C GLY A 151 -8.68 -2.00 17.13
N TRP A 152 -8.17 -1.40 16.06
CA TRP A 152 -8.31 0.03 15.78
C TRP A 152 -9.74 0.36 15.34
N ARG A 153 -10.23 1.49 15.84
CA ARG A 153 -11.44 2.15 15.32
C ARG A 153 -11.09 3.06 14.17
N ARG A 154 -10.03 3.87 14.36
CA ARG A 154 -9.63 4.92 13.42
C ARG A 154 -8.13 5.15 13.49
N LEU A 155 -7.54 5.48 12.35
CA LEU A 155 -6.21 6.06 12.25
C LEU A 155 -6.34 7.49 11.72
N ARG A 156 -5.53 8.40 12.24
CA ARG A 156 -5.59 9.83 11.92
C ARG A 156 -4.19 10.38 11.68
N ILE A 157 -4.02 11.04 10.55
CA ILE A 157 -2.81 11.80 10.18
C ILE A 157 -3.10 13.28 10.43
N GLU A 158 -2.38 13.88 11.36
CA GLU A 158 -2.53 15.30 11.68
C GLU A 158 -1.73 16.15 10.69
N VAL A 159 -2.42 17.05 9.98
CA VAL A 159 -1.82 17.90 8.94
C VAL A 159 -1.62 19.33 9.45
N GLY A 160 -2.58 19.86 10.21
CA GLY A 160 -2.55 21.22 10.73
C GLY A 160 -3.36 21.39 12.01
N THR A 161 -3.21 22.56 12.64
CA THR A 161 -3.87 22.90 13.91
C THR A 161 -5.11 23.78 13.75
N ALA A 162 -5.47 24.13 12.51
CA ALA A 162 -6.67 24.91 12.23
C ALA A 162 -7.93 24.14 12.64
N ARG A 163 -9.02 24.86 12.92
CA ARG A 163 -10.29 24.21 13.25
C ARG A 163 -10.89 23.59 12.00
N ALA A 164 -11.13 22.28 12.03
CA ALA A 164 -11.95 21.61 11.04
C ALA A 164 -13.40 22.14 11.09
N VAL A 165 -13.94 22.49 9.93
CA VAL A 165 -15.34 22.96 9.76
C VAL A 165 -16.14 22.10 8.79
N ARG A 166 -15.48 21.20 8.05
CA ARG A 166 -16.12 20.30 7.08
C ARG A 166 -15.35 18.99 6.98
N THR A 167 -16.07 17.89 6.79
CA THR A 167 -15.52 16.58 6.43
C THR A 167 -15.81 16.28 4.96
N ARG A 168 -14.86 15.66 4.25
CA ARG A 168 -15.02 15.20 2.87
C ARG A 168 -14.55 13.75 2.74
N MET A 169 -15.41 12.87 2.22
CA MET A 169 -15.00 11.53 1.79
C MET A 169 -14.00 11.63 0.63
N LEU A 170 -12.85 10.97 0.76
CA LEU A 170 -11.82 10.90 -0.27
C LEU A 170 -11.94 9.64 -1.13
N GLY A 171 -12.47 8.56 -0.57
CA GLY A 171 -12.57 7.24 -1.19
C GLY A 171 -12.10 6.14 -0.24
N PRO A 172 -12.24 4.86 -0.63
CA PRO A 172 -11.72 3.75 0.15
C PRO A 172 -10.28 3.40 -0.20
N ILE A 173 -9.54 2.86 0.77
CA ILE A 173 -8.34 2.06 0.53
C ILE A 173 -8.77 0.60 0.50
N GLY A 174 -8.43 -0.12 -0.56
CA GLY A 174 -8.54 -1.58 -0.60
C GLY A 174 -7.31 -2.21 0.03
N VAL A 175 -7.50 -3.12 0.98
CA VAL A 175 -6.44 -3.84 1.69
C VAL A 175 -6.73 -5.34 1.64
N ASP A 176 -5.76 -6.12 1.20
CA ASP A 176 -5.78 -7.58 1.04
C ASP A 176 -4.53 -8.25 1.69
N CYS A 177 -3.68 -7.46 2.34
CA CYS A 177 -2.55 -7.94 3.13
C CYS A 177 -2.59 -7.47 4.58
N ALA A 178 -3.75 -6.98 5.05
CA ALA A 178 -4.01 -6.44 6.38
C ALA A 178 -3.06 -5.31 6.86
N ARG A 179 -2.53 -4.48 5.94
CA ARG A 179 -1.59 -3.38 6.28
C ARG A 179 -1.93 -2.09 5.55
N PHE A 180 -2.05 -1.00 6.28
CA PHE A 180 -2.01 0.34 5.71
C PHE A 180 -0.58 0.79 5.50
N ALA A 181 -0.31 1.47 4.38
CA ALA A 181 0.89 2.23 4.14
C ALA A 181 0.55 3.71 3.95
N PHE A 182 1.27 4.58 4.67
CA PHE A 182 1.21 6.03 4.54
C PHE A 182 2.58 6.51 4.04
N ALA A 183 2.64 6.98 2.79
CA ALA A 183 3.91 7.26 2.14
C ALA A 183 3.83 8.46 1.19
N ASP A 184 4.95 9.18 1.09
CA ASP A 184 5.13 10.23 0.09
C ASP A 184 5.22 9.63 -1.33
N ALA A 185 4.51 10.23 -2.29
CA ALA A 185 4.40 9.72 -3.66
C ALA A 185 5.74 9.66 -4.40
N ASP A 186 6.65 10.62 -4.17
CA ASP A 186 7.96 10.65 -4.82
C ASP A 186 8.97 9.73 -4.12
N ALA A 187 8.91 9.66 -2.79
CA ALA A 187 9.74 8.76 -2.00
C ALA A 187 9.55 7.28 -2.40
N LEU A 188 8.32 6.88 -2.72
CA LEU A 188 8.03 5.52 -3.19
C LEU A 188 8.77 5.13 -4.48
N ASN A 189 9.36 6.07 -5.24
CA ASN A 189 10.25 5.71 -6.36
C ASN A 189 11.52 4.99 -5.91
N ALA A 190 11.94 5.16 -4.65
CA ALA A 190 13.04 4.42 -4.04
C ALA A 190 12.58 3.14 -3.32
N TRP A 191 11.29 2.81 -3.35
CA TRP A 191 10.77 1.63 -2.67
C TRP A 191 11.34 0.34 -3.26
N MET A 192 11.79 -0.56 -2.37
CA MET A 192 12.35 -1.87 -2.70
C MET A 192 11.61 -2.87 -1.84
N HIS A 193 10.71 -3.65 -2.46
CA HIS A 193 9.82 -4.55 -1.75
C HIS A 193 10.47 -5.92 -1.51
N ASP A 194 10.97 -6.54 -2.58
CA ASP A 194 11.47 -7.92 -2.56
C ASP A 194 12.99 -7.99 -2.55
N ASP A 195 13.68 -7.05 -3.20
CA ASP A 195 15.14 -7.10 -3.31
C ASP A 195 15.82 -6.42 -2.10
N PRO A 196 16.94 -6.98 -1.64
CA PRO A 196 17.72 -6.41 -0.55
C PRO A 196 18.47 -5.16 -1.02
N ILE A 197 18.48 -4.12 -0.18
CA ILE A 197 19.12 -2.85 -0.51
C ILE A 197 20.63 -2.82 -0.20
N ASP A 198 21.10 -3.78 0.59
CA ASP A 198 22.49 -3.89 1.08
C ASP A 198 23.17 -5.22 0.69
N GLY A 199 22.48 -6.07 -0.07
CA GLY A 199 22.95 -7.40 -0.44
C GLY A 199 22.88 -8.44 0.69
N ARG A 200 22.08 -8.19 1.73
CA ARG A 200 21.91 -9.07 2.89
C ARG A 200 20.46 -9.51 3.12
N ALA A 201 20.32 -10.59 3.87
CA ALA A 201 19.04 -11.17 4.23
C ALA A 201 19.12 -11.94 5.55
N ASP A 202 18.00 -12.01 6.25
CA ASP A 202 17.79 -12.92 7.36
C ASP A 202 17.12 -14.21 6.87
N ILE A 203 17.43 -15.31 7.52
CA ILE A 203 16.67 -16.56 7.44
C ILE A 203 16.20 -16.91 8.82
N VAL A 204 14.90 -16.96 9.02
CA VAL A 204 14.35 -17.38 10.31
C VAL A 204 13.32 -18.47 10.13
N PHE A 205 13.12 -19.26 11.18
CA PHE A 205 12.16 -20.33 11.20
C PHE A 205 11.54 -20.46 12.60
N TRP A 206 10.32 -20.96 12.60
CA TRP A 206 9.51 -21.13 13.80
C TRP A 206 8.52 -22.29 13.64
N GLY A 207 7.90 -22.71 14.72
CA GLY A 207 6.86 -23.72 14.74
C GLY A 207 7.11 -24.83 15.74
N ARG A 208 6.37 -25.94 15.58
CA ARG A 208 6.29 -27.00 16.58
C ARG A 208 7.66 -27.60 16.93
N ASP A 209 8.49 -27.84 15.92
CA ASP A 209 9.78 -28.53 16.09
C ASP A 209 10.98 -27.57 15.99
N GLU A 210 10.78 -26.26 16.15
CA GLU A 210 11.80 -25.22 15.95
C GLU A 210 13.05 -25.40 16.83
N ALA A 211 12.91 -25.77 18.10
CA ALA A 211 14.05 -25.92 19.00
C ALA A 211 14.91 -27.15 18.66
N ALA A 212 14.28 -28.24 18.23
CA ALA A 212 14.99 -29.45 17.80
C ALA A 212 15.73 -29.19 16.49
N LEU A 213 15.06 -28.52 15.54
CA LEU A 213 15.67 -28.09 14.28
C LEU A 213 16.82 -27.11 14.51
N ALA A 214 16.67 -26.15 15.43
CA ALA A 214 17.73 -25.20 15.77
C ALA A 214 18.97 -25.89 16.36
N ALA A 215 18.78 -26.89 17.23
CA ALA A 215 19.87 -27.70 17.74
C ALA A 215 20.56 -28.53 16.64
N GLU A 216 19.79 -29.11 15.72
CA GLU A 216 20.31 -29.87 14.57
C GLU A 216 21.15 -28.98 13.63
N LEU A 217 20.67 -27.78 13.34
CA LEU A 217 21.30 -26.86 12.38
C LEU A 217 22.33 -25.91 13.01
N GLY A 218 22.44 -25.90 14.35
CA GLY A 218 23.24 -24.91 15.07
C GLY A 218 22.74 -23.47 14.87
N ALA A 219 21.43 -23.28 14.75
CA ALA A 219 20.82 -21.97 14.58
C ALA A 219 20.65 -21.28 15.95
N PRO A 220 21.14 -20.03 16.11
CA PRO A 220 20.89 -19.27 17.33
C PRO A 220 19.44 -18.79 17.42
N ALA A 221 19.00 -18.50 18.64
CA ALA A 221 17.83 -17.63 18.84
C ALA A 221 18.18 -16.22 18.33
N THR A 222 17.23 -15.55 17.69
CA THR A 222 17.44 -14.25 17.06
C THR A 222 17.48 -13.11 18.08
N GLY A 223 16.74 -13.24 19.19
CA GLY A 223 16.59 -12.16 20.17
C GLY A 223 15.86 -10.94 19.61
N THR A 224 15.15 -11.09 18.48
CA THR A 224 14.48 -9.99 17.80
C THR A 224 13.22 -9.58 18.57
N PRO A 225 13.08 -8.30 19.00
CA PRO A 225 11.90 -7.85 19.73
C PRO A 225 10.60 -8.10 18.94
N GLY A 226 9.62 -8.73 19.59
CA GLY A 226 8.32 -9.06 19.00
C GLY A 226 8.35 -10.20 17.97
N ASP A 227 9.51 -10.82 17.75
CA ASP A 227 9.72 -11.87 16.75
C ASP A 227 10.93 -12.75 17.12
N ASP A 228 11.02 -13.12 18.41
CA ASP A 228 12.11 -13.95 18.93
C ASP A 228 11.90 -15.40 18.49
N VAL A 229 12.64 -15.81 17.47
CA VAL A 229 12.56 -17.09 16.80
C VAL A 229 13.97 -17.64 16.59
N TYR A 230 14.15 -18.73 15.85
CA TYR A 230 15.48 -19.24 15.51
C TYR A 230 15.86 -18.85 14.09
N GLY A 231 17.16 -18.64 13.84
CA GLY A 231 17.61 -18.28 12.51
C GLY A 231 19.01 -17.73 12.44
N TRP A 232 19.36 -17.22 11.27
CA TRP A 232 20.61 -16.53 11.00
C TRP A 232 20.29 -15.16 10.42
N LEU A 233 20.77 -14.13 11.12
CA LEU A 233 20.55 -12.74 10.74
C LEU A 233 21.75 -12.20 9.95
N ASP A 234 21.50 -11.16 9.16
CA ASP A 234 22.52 -10.35 8.48
C ASP A 234 23.44 -11.15 7.54
N LEU A 235 22.93 -12.21 6.92
CA LEU A 235 23.73 -13.05 6.02
C LEU A 235 23.88 -12.40 4.64
N PRO A 236 25.01 -12.61 3.94
CA PRO A 236 25.07 -12.39 2.50
C PRO A 236 23.94 -13.17 1.80
N VAL A 237 23.25 -12.54 0.85
CA VAL A 237 22.05 -13.13 0.20
C VAL A 237 22.28 -14.52 -0.37
N ALA A 238 23.46 -14.79 -0.96
CA ALA A 238 23.79 -16.11 -1.48
C ALA A 238 23.83 -17.19 -0.38
N GLU A 239 24.34 -16.84 0.82
CA GLU A 239 24.34 -17.75 1.97
C GLU A 239 22.93 -17.94 2.53
N ALA A 240 22.18 -16.84 2.71
CA ALA A 240 20.78 -16.90 3.12
C ALA A 240 19.96 -17.79 2.19
N HIS A 241 20.14 -17.65 0.88
CA HIS A 241 19.44 -18.47 -0.11
C HIS A 241 19.83 -19.95 0.01
N ALA A 242 21.11 -20.27 0.18
CA ALA A 242 21.56 -21.65 0.39
C ALA A 242 20.91 -22.27 1.64
N ARG A 243 20.74 -21.50 2.71
CA ARG A 243 20.03 -21.94 3.92
C ARG A 243 18.54 -22.10 3.70
N ALA A 244 17.88 -21.19 2.96
CA ALA A 244 16.47 -21.34 2.60
C ALA A 244 16.22 -22.62 1.79
N VAL A 245 17.10 -22.95 0.84
CA VAL A 245 17.00 -24.21 0.08
C VAL A 245 17.15 -25.43 1.00
N ALA A 246 18.12 -25.42 1.91
CA ALA A 246 18.29 -26.51 2.87
C ALA A 246 17.07 -26.67 3.81
N LEU A 247 16.47 -25.56 4.25
CA LEU A 247 15.23 -25.58 5.03
C LEU A 247 14.04 -26.11 4.21
N ASP A 248 13.90 -25.73 2.94
CA ASP A 248 12.86 -26.28 2.08
C ASP A 248 12.99 -27.79 1.91
N GLU A 249 14.20 -28.29 1.66
CA GLU A 249 14.49 -29.72 1.56
C GLU A 249 14.16 -30.47 2.87
N LEU A 250 14.45 -29.88 4.03
CA LEU A 250 14.13 -30.47 5.34
C LEU A 250 12.63 -30.52 5.60
N ARG A 251 11.91 -29.43 5.28
CA ARG A 251 10.46 -29.31 5.43
C ARG A 251 9.70 -30.36 4.60
N ASN A 252 10.23 -30.70 3.43
CA ASN A 252 9.59 -31.62 2.48
C ASN A 252 9.89 -33.11 2.75
N ARG A 253 10.61 -33.45 3.83
CA ARG A 253 10.86 -34.87 4.20
C ARG A 253 9.60 -35.52 4.82
N PRO A 254 9.29 -36.79 4.51
CA PRO A 254 8.10 -37.48 5.04
C PRO A 254 8.00 -37.50 6.57
N ASP A 255 9.14 -37.66 7.24
CA ASP A 255 9.29 -37.63 8.70
C ASP A 255 10.05 -36.37 9.16
N GLY A 256 9.95 -35.29 8.39
CA GLY A 256 10.64 -34.02 8.66
C GLY A 256 10.03 -33.23 9.81
N HIS A 257 10.81 -32.30 10.34
CA HIS A 257 10.37 -31.33 11.35
C HIS A 257 9.16 -30.52 10.85
N ARG A 258 8.25 -30.20 11.76
CA ARG A 258 7.10 -29.32 11.53
C ARG A 258 7.47 -27.89 11.89
N PHE A 259 7.85 -27.13 10.88
CA PHE A 259 8.21 -25.71 10.99
C PHE A 259 7.79 -24.93 9.74
N ALA A 260 7.74 -23.60 9.89
CA ALA A 260 7.71 -22.63 8.82
C ALA A 260 9.01 -21.83 8.84
N TYR A 261 9.36 -21.22 7.72
CA TYR A 261 10.52 -20.34 7.63
C TYR A 261 10.24 -19.20 6.65
N ASP A 262 10.92 -18.07 6.87
CA ASP A 262 10.94 -16.93 5.98
C ASP A 262 12.37 -16.68 5.47
N PHE A 263 12.47 -16.36 4.18
CA PHE A 263 13.62 -15.63 3.63
C PHE A 263 13.28 -14.14 3.67
N ARG A 264 14.05 -13.36 4.42
CA ARG A 264 13.77 -11.94 4.71
C ARG A 264 14.89 -11.07 4.17
N PRO A 265 14.86 -10.71 2.87
CA PRO A 265 15.83 -9.76 2.32
C PRO A 265 15.75 -8.46 3.08
N HIS A 266 16.89 -7.78 3.25
CA HIS A 266 16.93 -6.44 3.85
C HIS A 266 16.36 -5.40 2.88
N SER A 267 15.08 -5.55 2.56
CA SER A 267 14.29 -4.65 1.73
C SER A 267 13.55 -3.65 2.62
N HIS A 268 12.99 -2.59 2.03
CA HIS A 268 12.18 -1.64 2.79
C HIS A 268 10.93 -2.30 3.40
N HIS A 269 10.34 -3.29 2.72
CA HIS A 269 9.22 -4.06 3.25
C HIS A 269 9.59 -4.79 4.56
N TRP A 270 10.70 -5.54 4.55
CA TRP A 270 11.09 -6.30 5.74
C TRP A 270 11.58 -5.41 6.88
N GLN A 271 12.22 -4.29 6.58
CA GLN A 271 12.60 -3.30 7.58
C GLN A 271 11.38 -2.70 8.29
N VAL A 272 10.36 -2.24 7.54
CA VAL A 272 9.16 -1.68 8.18
C VAL A 272 8.37 -2.76 8.93
N MET A 273 8.30 -3.98 8.39
CA MET A 273 7.63 -5.09 9.05
C MET A 273 8.35 -5.57 10.31
N ALA A 274 9.67 -5.45 10.40
CA ALA A 274 10.40 -5.68 11.65
C ALA A 274 9.98 -4.65 12.72
N GLY A 275 9.84 -3.38 12.34
CA GLY A 275 9.30 -2.34 13.22
C GLY A 275 7.86 -2.62 13.67
N VAL A 276 7.00 -3.06 12.75
CA VAL A 276 5.62 -3.47 13.06
C VAL A 276 5.59 -4.61 14.09
N ARG A 277 6.39 -5.67 13.90
CA ARG A 277 6.45 -6.81 14.83
C ARG A 277 6.98 -6.40 16.21
N ALA A 278 7.96 -5.52 16.25
CA ALA A 278 8.55 -5.03 17.50
C ALA A 278 7.65 -4.05 18.28
N SER A 279 6.60 -3.51 17.65
CA SER A 279 5.75 -2.47 18.20
C SER A 279 4.54 -3.05 18.95
N GLU A 280 4.27 -2.54 20.16
CA GLU A 280 3.03 -2.85 20.91
C GLU A 280 1.76 -2.45 20.14
N HIS A 281 1.88 -1.51 19.21
CA HIS A 281 0.76 -0.96 18.44
C HIS A 281 0.77 -1.41 16.98
N GLU A 282 1.55 -2.43 16.64
CA GLU A 282 1.61 -3.02 15.29
C GLU A 282 1.84 -1.97 14.19
N ALA A 283 2.69 -0.99 14.49
CA ALA A 283 3.04 0.11 13.60
C ALA A 283 4.56 0.27 13.52
N GLY A 284 5.06 0.57 12.33
CA GLY A 284 6.50 0.75 12.08
C GLY A 284 6.75 1.89 11.10
N THR A 285 7.83 2.63 11.34
CA THR A 285 8.28 3.73 10.47
C THR A 285 9.69 3.48 9.97
N ILE A 286 9.95 3.79 8.70
CA ILE A 286 11.28 3.78 8.11
C ILE A 286 11.47 4.99 7.20
N ASP A 287 12.72 5.33 6.92
CA ASP A 287 13.06 6.33 5.92
C ASP A 287 13.21 5.65 4.54
N VAL A 288 12.55 6.19 3.51
CA VAL A 288 12.62 5.73 2.12
C VAL A 288 12.85 6.95 1.24
N GLY A 289 13.95 6.97 0.49
CA GLY A 289 14.34 8.15 -0.27
C GLY A 289 14.50 9.37 0.64
N ALA A 290 13.71 10.43 0.38
CA ALA A 290 13.73 11.67 1.16
C ALA A 290 12.58 11.77 2.20
N ALA A 291 11.77 10.71 2.38
CA ALA A 291 10.62 10.75 3.25
C ALA A 291 10.65 9.65 4.32
N ARG A 292 9.94 9.91 5.42
CA ARG A 292 9.58 8.90 6.41
C ARG A 292 8.21 8.35 6.05
N ILE A 293 8.12 7.05 5.90
CA ILE A 293 6.86 6.35 5.65
C ILE A 293 6.49 5.51 6.87
N MET A 294 5.21 5.15 6.96
CA MET A 294 4.71 4.34 8.07
C MET A 294 3.82 3.21 7.55
N PHE A 295 3.97 2.02 8.14
CA PHE A 295 2.98 0.96 8.06
C PHE A 295 2.24 0.82 9.39
N ALA A 296 0.97 0.47 9.32
CA ALA A 296 0.18 0.04 10.48
C ALA A 296 -0.71 -1.13 10.08
N MET A 297 -0.81 -2.13 10.95
CA MET A 297 -1.75 -3.22 10.74
C MET A 297 -3.19 -2.71 10.82
N THR A 298 -4.07 -3.27 10.00
CA THR A 298 -5.50 -2.92 10.07
C THR A 298 -6.13 -3.38 11.37
N SER A 299 -5.53 -4.35 12.07
CA SER A 299 -6.01 -5.07 13.26
C SER A 299 -7.34 -5.85 13.10
N VAL A 300 -8.04 -5.66 11.97
CA VAL A 300 -9.31 -6.34 11.65
C VAL A 300 -9.23 -7.19 10.38
N GLY A 301 -8.04 -7.32 9.78
CA GLY A 301 -7.80 -8.06 8.55
C GLY A 301 -8.05 -7.23 7.29
N ASP A 302 -8.47 -7.90 6.23
CA ASP A 302 -8.62 -7.33 4.89
C ASP A 302 -9.97 -6.64 4.70
N GLY A 303 -10.07 -5.73 3.73
CA GLY A 303 -11.32 -5.03 3.42
C GLY A 303 -11.13 -3.70 2.71
N PHE A 304 -12.23 -2.94 2.65
CA PHE A 304 -12.25 -1.59 2.10
C PHE A 304 -12.47 -0.58 3.22
N PHE A 305 -11.53 0.34 3.38
CA PHE A 305 -11.48 1.26 4.51
C PHE A 305 -11.70 2.69 4.03
N PRO A 306 -12.82 3.33 4.38
CA PRO A 306 -13.12 4.68 3.90
C PRO A 306 -12.18 5.72 4.53
N VAL A 307 -11.73 6.64 3.70
CA VAL A 307 -10.82 7.73 4.08
C VAL A 307 -11.53 9.07 3.97
N HIS A 308 -11.34 9.91 4.96
CA HIS A 308 -11.91 11.26 5.02
C HIS A 308 -10.82 12.29 5.19
N ALA A 309 -11.02 13.48 4.63
CA ALA A 309 -10.28 14.68 4.99
C ALA A 309 -11.15 15.59 5.84
N GLU A 310 -10.57 16.09 6.93
CA GLU A 310 -11.09 17.24 7.65
C GLU A 310 -10.51 18.52 7.05
N LEU A 311 -11.39 19.47 6.74
CA LEU A 311 -11.05 20.70 6.03
C LEU A 311 -11.34 21.92 6.91
N ASP A 312 -10.45 22.91 6.85
CA ASP A 312 -10.66 24.22 7.46
C ASP A 312 -11.60 25.10 6.61
N ALA A 313 -11.86 26.32 7.08
CA ALA A 313 -12.74 27.27 6.40
C ALA A 313 -12.20 27.76 5.04
N ALA A 314 -10.90 27.65 4.79
CA ALA A 314 -10.27 27.97 3.52
C ALA A 314 -10.24 26.74 2.56
N GLY A 315 -10.67 25.57 3.04
CA GLY A 315 -10.62 24.31 2.30
C GLY A 315 -9.29 23.57 2.41
N GLY A 316 -8.37 24.03 3.27
CA GLY A 316 -7.10 23.35 3.55
C GLY A 316 -7.31 22.08 4.38
N VAL A 317 -6.50 21.05 4.14
CA VAL A 317 -6.56 19.78 4.90
C VAL A 317 -5.96 19.99 6.29
N VAL A 318 -6.74 19.67 7.32
CA VAL A 318 -6.34 19.72 8.74
C VAL A 318 -5.97 18.33 9.25
N ALA A 319 -6.67 17.30 8.78
CA ALA A 319 -6.36 15.92 9.07
C ALA A 319 -6.89 14.98 7.99
N VAL A 320 -6.30 13.79 7.92
CA VAL A 320 -6.77 12.67 7.11
C VAL A 320 -7.10 11.51 8.06
N GLU A 321 -8.28 10.93 7.95
CA GLU A 321 -8.77 9.86 8.83
C GLU A 321 -9.11 8.61 8.02
N VAL A 322 -8.60 7.45 8.44
CA VAL A 322 -9.02 6.13 7.96
C VAL A 322 -9.94 5.51 8.99
N THR A 323 -11.17 5.18 8.60
CA THR A 323 -12.09 4.44 9.46
C THR A 323 -11.85 2.95 9.30
N VAL A 324 -11.50 2.29 10.40
CA VAL A 324 -11.20 0.84 10.44
C VAL A 324 -12.40 0.03 10.89
N SER A 325 -13.04 0.47 11.97
CA SER A 325 -14.26 -0.14 12.49
C SER A 325 -15.23 0.92 13.01
N GLY A 326 -16.53 0.60 13.00
CA GLY A 326 -17.60 1.52 13.38
C GLY A 326 -18.07 2.45 12.24
N GLU A 327 -19.00 3.34 12.57
CA GLU A 327 -19.57 4.27 11.58
C GLU A 327 -18.58 5.37 11.19
N PRO A 328 -18.57 5.79 9.90
CA PRO A 328 -17.83 6.96 9.44
C PRO A 328 -18.18 8.21 10.25
N PRO A 329 -17.27 9.21 10.35
CA PRO A 329 -17.64 10.51 10.88
C PRO A 329 -18.81 11.11 10.08
N PRO A 330 -19.73 11.84 10.75
CA PRO A 330 -20.88 12.48 10.10
C PRO A 330 -20.49 13.60 9.12
#